data_AF-A0A7S0FS08-F1
#
_entry.id   AF-A0A7S0FS08-F1
#
_cell.length_a   1.000
_cell.length_b   1.000
_cell.length_c   1.000
_cell.angle_alpha   90.00
_cell.angle_beta   90.00
_cell.angle_gamma   90.00
#
_symmetry.space_group_name_H-M   'P 1'
#
loop_
_entity.id
_entity.type
_entity.pdbx_description
1 polymer ?
#
loop_
_entity_poly.entity_id
_entity_poly.type
_entity_poly.pdbx_seq_one_letter_code
_entity_poly.pdbx_strand_id
1 'polypeptide(L)'
;GPDPTDANSAPWKCKPLGPKTPGMPPPPDYSIKKASWVDAKCSPRGANCSATKCCKDPGSQCFLKAPGWAACKSECTPGPDPTDADDHPWKCTAVGMRTPGVSAQSLGTVQNWVATKCSATGE
;
A
#
# COMPACT_ATOMS: atom_id res chain seq x y z
N GLY A 1 11.83 1.54 4.43
CA GLY A 1 11.73 0.27 3.68
C GLY A 1 12.20 0.54 2.28
N PRO A 2 12.26 -0.45 1.37
CA PRO A 2 12.47 -0.14 -0.03
C PRO A 2 11.25 0.61 -0.59
N ASP A 3 11.47 1.53 -1.53
CA ASP A 3 10.40 2.21 -2.25
C ASP A 3 10.07 1.41 -3.52
N PRO A 4 8.84 0.91 -3.70
CA PRO A 4 8.47 0.12 -4.88
C PRO A 4 8.57 0.88 -6.21
N THR A 5 8.86 2.18 -6.20
CA THR A 5 9.07 3.01 -7.38
C THR A 5 10.56 3.27 -7.68
N ASP A 6 11.45 2.96 -6.73
CA ASP A 6 12.89 3.10 -6.92
C ASP A 6 13.45 2.07 -7.91
N ALA A 7 14.56 2.44 -8.56
CA ALA A 7 15.27 1.57 -9.51
C ALA A 7 15.76 0.25 -8.89
N ASN A 8 15.91 0.18 -7.57
CA ASN A 8 16.38 -1.01 -6.86
C ASN A 8 15.70 -1.16 -5.48
N SER A 9 15.89 -2.34 -4.86
CA SER A 9 15.27 -2.68 -3.58
C SER A 9 16.07 -2.25 -2.35
N ALA A 10 17.00 -1.30 -2.47
CA ALA A 10 17.80 -0.86 -1.34
C ALA A 10 16.91 -0.15 -0.32
N PRO A 11 16.95 -0.54 0.97
CA PRO A 11 16.13 0.11 1.97
C PRO A 11 16.70 1.49 2.29
N TRP A 12 15.84 2.50 2.35
CA TRP A 12 16.19 3.83 2.84
C TRP A 12 15.46 4.16 4.15
N LYS A 13 16.00 5.14 4.87
CA LYS A 13 15.46 5.66 6.13
C LYS A 13 14.82 7.02 5.87
N CYS A 14 13.61 7.23 6.38
CA CYS A 14 12.94 8.52 6.34
C CYS A 14 13.57 9.48 7.35
N LYS A 15 14.67 10.13 6.94
CA LYS A 15 15.29 11.22 7.69
C LYS A 15 14.93 12.55 7.01
N PRO A 16 14.33 13.52 7.71
CA PRO A 16 14.11 14.85 7.15
C PRO A 16 15.44 15.47 6.70
N LEU A 17 15.52 15.86 5.43
CA LEU A 17 16.70 16.51 4.85
C LEU A 17 16.58 18.04 4.84
N GLY A 18 15.41 18.59 5.16
CA GLY A 18 15.14 20.03 5.18
C GLY A 18 13.66 20.35 5.33
N PRO A 19 13.30 21.65 5.41
CA PRO A 19 11.91 22.08 5.40
C PRO A 19 11.26 21.76 4.05
N LYS A 20 9.95 21.48 4.07
CA LYS A 20 9.18 21.31 2.83
C LYS A 20 9.05 22.65 2.12
N THR A 21 9.11 22.64 0.79
CA THR A 21 8.83 23.82 -0.04
C THR A 21 7.43 24.35 0.27
N PRO A 22 7.25 25.65 0.55
CA PRO A 22 5.93 26.24 0.72
C PRO A 22 5.08 26.04 -0.54
N GLY A 23 3.80 25.73 -0.38
CA GLY A 23 2.86 25.52 -1.49
C GLY A 23 2.02 24.26 -1.33
N MET A 24 1.05 24.09 -2.23
CA MET A 24 0.22 22.89 -2.29
C MET A 24 1.01 21.76 -2.96
N PRO A 25 1.03 20.53 -2.42
CA PRO A 25 1.68 19.42 -3.10
C PRO A 25 1.04 19.18 -4.48
N PRO A 26 1.82 18.73 -5.48
CA PRO A 26 1.25 18.33 -6.75
C PRO A 26 0.21 17.22 -6.53
N PRO A 27 -0.80 17.12 -7.40
CA PRO A 27 -1.73 16.01 -7.34
C PRO A 27 -0.97 14.68 -7.44
N PRO A 28 -1.45 13.62 -6.76
CA PRO A 28 -0.84 12.30 -6.86
C PRO A 28 -0.81 11.84 -8.32
N ASP A 29 0.36 11.39 -8.77
CA ASP A 29 0.50 10.81 -10.10
C ASP A 29 0.06 9.34 -10.08
N TYR A 30 -1.14 9.09 -10.57
CA TYR A 30 -1.73 7.75 -10.69
C TYR A 30 -1.09 6.90 -11.79
N SER A 31 -0.20 7.47 -12.60
CA SER A 31 0.51 6.79 -13.69
C SER A 31 1.77 6.07 -13.22
N ILE A 32 2.20 6.31 -11.98
CA ILE A 32 3.39 5.68 -11.40
C ILE A 32 3.21 4.17 -11.34
N LYS A 33 4.18 3.43 -11.89
CA LYS A 33 4.21 1.97 -11.89
C LYS A 33 5.22 1.44 -10.88
N LYS A 34 4.96 0.24 -10.37
CA LYS A 34 5.96 -0.50 -9.57
C LYS A 34 7.18 -0.85 -10.42
N ALA A 35 8.35 -0.87 -9.79
CA ALA A 35 9.60 -1.32 -10.38
C ALA A 35 9.59 -2.84 -10.60
N SER A 36 10.38 -3.32 -11.56
CA SER A 36 10.42 -4.75 -11.96
C SER A 36 10.90 -5.70 -10.86
N TRP A 37 11.74 -5.23 -9.94
CA TRP A 37 12.24 -6.05 -8.83
C TRP A 37 11.17 -6.37 -7.78
N VAL A 38 10.09 -5.58 -7.73
CA VAL A 38 9.03 -5.70 -6.72
C VAL A 38 8.37 -7.08 -6.77
N ASP A 39 8.13 -7.61 -7.97
CA ASP A 39 7.53 -8.94 -8.15
C ASP A 39 8.39 -10.08 -7.62
N ALA A 40 9.72 -9.91 -7.61
CA ALA A 40 10.67 -10.93 -7.19
C ALA A 40 11.09 -10.81 -5.71
N LYS A 41 10.99 -9.62 -5.11
CA LYS A 41 11.53 -9.36 -3.75
C LYS A 41 10.47 -9.03 -2.70
N CYS A 42 9.28 -8.58 -3.11
CA CYS A 42 8.24 -8.18 -2.17
C CYS A 42 7.28 -9.32 -1.85
N SER A 43 6.67 -9.25 -0.68
CA SER A 43 5.73 -10.28 -0.23
C SER A 43 4.40 -10.19 -0.99
N PRO A 44 3.76 -11.34 -1.30
CA PRO A 44 2.37 -11.36 -1.76
C PRO A 44 1.43 -10.85 -0.68
N ARG A 45 0.22 -10.49 -1.11
CA ARG A 45 -0.94 -10.24 -0.26
C ARG A 45 -1.11 -11.34 0.79
N GLY A 46 -1.38 -10.92 2.04
CA GLY A 46 -1.59 -11.81 3.18
C GLY A 46 -0.34 -12.50 3.73
N ALA A 47 0.78 -12.53 2.98
CA ALA A 47 2.01 -13.14 3.46
C ALA A 47 2.78 -12.21 4.41
N ASN A 48 3.61 -12.82 5.26
CA ASN A 48 4.43 -12.07 6.20
C ASN A 48 5.42 -11.17 5.44
N CYS A 49 5.33 -9.87 5.65
CA CYS A 49 6.15 -8.84 5.03
C CYS A 49 7.04 -8.12 6.04
N SER A 50 7.13 -8.60 7.28
CA SER A 50 7.96 -7.96 8.32
C SER A 50 9.44 -7.86 7.95
N ALA A 51 9.95 -8.83 7.18
CA ALA A 51 11.31 -8.86 6.67
C ALA A 51 11.50 -8.03 5.39
N THR A 52 10.63 -8.22 4.39
CA THR A 52 10.72 -7.57 3.06
C THR A 52 10.33 -6.09 3.11
N LYS A 53 9.39 -5.73 3.99
CA LYS A 53 8.87 -4.36 4.19
C LYS A 53 8.30 -3.73 2.91
N CYS A 54 7.82 -4.57 1.99
CA CYS A 54 7.14 -4.17 0.77
C CYS A 54 6.19 -5.27 0.29
N CYS A 55 5.21 -4.87 -0.52
CA CYS A 55 4.19 -5.74 -1.11
C CYS A 55 4.31 -5.74 -2.63
N LYS A 56 4.02 -6.88 -3.27
CA LYS A 56 4.06 -6.95 -4.74
C LYS A 56 2.75 -6.57 -5.43
N ASP A 57 1.64 -6.75 -4.70
CA ASP A 57 0.30 -6.49 -5.19
C ASP A 57 -0.01 -4.99 -5.23
N PRO A 58 -0.58 -4.48 -6.32
CA PRO A 58 -0.91 -3.06 -6.44
C PRO A 58 -1.89 -2.62 -5.35
N GLY A 59 -1.75 -1.37 -4.89
CA GLY A 59 -2.57 -0.78 -3.83
C GLY A 59 -2.37 -1.38 -2.44
N SER A 60 -1.50 -2.39 -2.30
CA SER A 60 -1.24 -3.04 -1.02
C SER A 60 -0.09 -2.38 -0.27
N GLN A 61 -0.20 -2.38 1.05
CA GLN A 61 0.82 -1.90 1.96
C GLN A 61 1.05 -2.94 3.07
N CYS A 62 2.28 -3.05 3.54
CA CYS A 62 2.63 -3.95 4.62
C CYS A 62 2.21 -3.33 5.95
N PHE A 63 1.36 -4.00 6.71
CA PHE A 63 0.83 -3.52 7.99
C PHE A 63 1.21 -4.45 9.13
N LEU A 64 1.67 -3.87 10.23
CA LEU A 64 2.04 -4.61 11.43
C LEU A 64 0.78 -5.10 12.18
N LYS A 65 0.71 -6.41 12.46
CA LYS A 65 -0.26 -6.97 13.41
C LYS A 65 0.37 -6.99 14.81
N ALA A 66 1.43 -7.79 14.95
CA ALA A 66 2.17 -8.00 16.19
C ALA A 66 3.69 -7.82 15.95
N PRO A 67 4.51 -7.61 16.99
CA PRO A 67 5.96 -7.55 16.83
C PRO A 67 6.50 -8.80 16.11
N GLY A 68 7.23 -8.60 15.00
CA GLY A 68 7.79 -9.69 14.18
C GLY A 68 6.86 -10.21 13.07
N TRP A 69 5.58 -9.84 13.07
CA TRP A 69 4.63 -10.26 12.03
C TRP A 69 3.83 -9.09 11.45
N ALA A 70 3.92 -8.94 10.14
CA ALA A 70 3.20 -7.93 9.38
C ALA A 70 2.67 -8.58 8.11
N ALA A 71 1.54 -8.14 7.58
CA ALA A 71 1.04 -8.70 6.32
C ALA A 71 0.67 -7.61 5.31
N CYS A 72 0.73 -7.99 4.03
CA CYS A 72 0.30 -7.14 2.93
C CYS A 72 -1.23 -7.09 2.83
N LYS A 73 -1.81 -5.91 3.10
CA LYS A 73 -3.24 -5.62 2.96
C LYS A 73 -3.42 -4.32 2.17
N SER A 74 -4.54 -4.17 1.47
CA SER A 74 -4.93 -2.89 0.86
C SER A 74 -5.23 -1.86 1.94
N GLU A 75 -6.01 -2.29 2.93
CA GLU A 75 -6.53 -1.52 4.05
C GLU A 75 -6.31 -2.28 5.35
N CYS A 76 -6.19 -1.54 6.45
CA CYS A 76 -5.99 -2.11 7.77
C CYS A 76 -6.74 -1.28 8.81
N THR A 77 -7.61 -1.94 9.56
CA THR A 77 -8.36 -1.35 10.67
C THR A 77 -7.71 -1.79 11.99
N PRO A 78 -7.29 -0.87 12.87
CA PRO A 78 -6.71 -1.24 14.16
C PRO A 78 -7.69 -2.05 15.01
N GLY A 79 -7.18 -3.05 15.74
CA GLY A 79 -7.99 -3.96 16.55
C GLY A 79 -8.09 -5.37 15.98
N PRO A 80 -8.84 -6.27 16.64
CA PRO A 80 -9.04 -7.64 16.16
C PRO A 80 -9.73 -7.64 14.80
N ASP A 81 -9.21 -8.45 13.87
CA ASP A 81 -9.81 -8.63 12.55
C ASP A 81 -10.64 -9.94 12.56
N PRO A 82 -11.96 -9.89 12.32
CA PRO A 82 -12.81 -11.08 12.34
C PRO A 82 -12.49 -12.08 11.21
N THR A 83 -11.67 -11.68 10.23
CA THR A 83 -11.21 -12.55 9.14
C THR A 83 -9.90 -13.26 9.43
N ASP A 84 -9.24 -12.93 10.55
CA ASP A 84 -8.01 -13.61 10.97
C ASP A 84 -8.31 -14.91 11.74
N ALA A 85 -7.31 -15.79 11.78
CA ALA A 85 -7.37 -17.05 12.51
C ALA A 85 -7.33 -16.88 14.05
N ASP A 86 -6.96 -15.68 14.53
CA ASP A 86 -6.77 -15.38 15.94
C ASP A 86 -7.25 -13.95 16.25
N ASP A 87 -7.51 -13.67 17.52
CA ASP A 87 -8.06 -12.41 18.02
C ASP A 87 -7.00 -11.34 18.32
N HIS A 88 -5.72 -11.57 18.01
CA HIS A 88 -4.69 -10.57 18.31
C HIS A 88 -4.93 -9.29 17.51
N PRO A 89 -4.94 -8.12 18.17
CA PRO A 89 -5.30 -6.88 17.52
C PRO A 89 -4.22 -6.44 16.53
N TRP A 90 -4.66 -5.95 15.38
CA TRP A 90 -3.78 -5.28 14.43
C TRP A 90 -3.37 -3.91 14.97
N LYS A 91 -2.07 -3.62 14.94
CA LYS A 91 -1.57 -2.26 15.15
C LYS A 91 -1.76 -1.37 13.93
N CYS A 92 -1.86 -1.96 12.73
CA CYS A 92 -1.96 -1.27 11.45
C CYS A 92 -0.87 -0.22 11.21
N THR A 93 0.28 -0.36 11.86
CA THR A 93 1.43 0.48 11.58
C THR A 93 1.99 0.11 10.21
N ALA A 94 2.10 1.08 9.31
CA ALA A 94 2.67 0.85 7.98
C ALA A 94 4.16 0.52 8.07
N VAL A 95 4.55 -0.63 7.51
CA VAL A 95 5.92 -1.15 7.46
C VAL A 95 6.40 -1.12 6.00
N GLY A 96 6.70 0.08 5.53
CA GLY A 96 7.11 0.32 4.14
C GLY A 96 6.07 1.05 3.31
N MET A 97 6.39 1.27 2.04
CA MET A 97 5.56 2.06 1.13
C MET A 97 4.48 1.22 0.47
N ARG A 98 3.37 1.89 0.12
CA ARG A 98 2.29 1.26 -0.65
C ARG A 98 2.74 1.07 -2.08
N THR A 99 2.44 -0.10 -2.63
CA THR A 99 2.71 -0.40 -4.03
C THR A 99 1.78 0.43 -4.92
N PRO A 100 2.30 1.14 -5.92
CA PRO A 100 1.47 1.90 -6.85
C PRO A 100 0.43 1.04 -7.54
N GLY A 101 -0.70 1.66 -7.89
CA GLY A 101 -1.83 1.01 -8.54
C GLY A 101 -3.02 0.79 -7.61
N VAL A 102 -4.13 0.37 -8.20
CA VAL A 102 -5.38 0.07 -7.51
C VAL A 102 -5.37 -1.36 -6.98
N SER A 103 -5.84 -1.52 -5.74
CA SER A 103 -5.98 -2.86 -5.18
C SER A 103 -7.05 -3.64 -5.94
N ALA A 104 -6.83 -4.94 -6.14
CA ALA A 104 -7.82 -5.79 -6.79
C ALA A 104 -9.17 -5.84 -6.04
N GLN A 105 -9.18 -5.51 -4.75
CA GLN A 105 -10.42 -5.38 -3.97
C GLN A 105 -11.18 -4.08 -4.24
N SER A 106 -10.49 -3.06 -4.72
CA SER A 106 -11.08 -1.78 -5.11
C SER A 106 -11.60 -1.80 -6.55
N LEU A 107 -11.21 -2.80 -7.34
CA LEU A 107 -11.74 -3.09 -8.68
C LEU A 107 -13.10 -3.81 -8.57
N GLY A 108 -14.00 -3.31 -7.74
CA GLY A 108 -15.40 -3.68 -7.85
C GLY A 108 -15.88 -3.21 -9.22
N THR A 109 -16.46 -4.12 -10.03
CA THR A 109 -17.17 -3.72 -11.24
C THR A 109 -18.25 -2.73 -10.83
N VAL A 110 -18.05 -1.46 -11.15
CA VAL A 110 -19.10 -0.47 -10.93
C VAL A 110 -20.32 -0.91 -11.75
N GLN A 111 -21.49 -0.79 -11.15
CA GLN A 111 -22.73 -1.16 -11.84
C GLN A 111 -22.88 -0.30 -13.11
N ASN A 112 -23.42 -0.87 -14.20
CA ASN A 112 -23.50 -0.18 -15.49
C ASN A 112 -24.22 1.18 -15.42
N TRP A 113 -25.12 1.37 -14.45
CA TRP A 113 -25.80 2.64 -14.23
C TRP A 113 -24.88 3.76 -13.72
N VAL A 114 -23.74 3.42 -13.09
CA VAL A 114 -22.77 4.40 -12.59
C VAL A 114 -22.20 5.21 -13.76
N ALA A 115 -21.97 4.58 -14.90
CA ALA A 115 -21.55 5.26 -16.13
C ALA A 115 -22.61 6.23 -16.69
N THR A 116 -23.88 6.10 -16.29
CA THR A 116 -24.99 6.91 -16.79
C THR A 116 -25.56 7.90 -15.77
N LYS A 117 -25.21 7.78 -14.48
CA LYS A 117 -25.74 8.64 -13.41
C LYS A 117 -24.67 9.39 -12.61
N CYS A 118 -23.42 8.95 -12.65
CA CYS A 118 -22.32 9.66 -12.00
C CYS A 118 -21.48 10.37 -13.07
N SER A 119 -21.24 11.67 -12.88
CA SER A 119 -20.26 12.41 -13.68
C SER A 119 -18.85 11.93 -13.37
N ALA A 120 -17.99 11.97 -14.39
CA ALA A 120 -16.57 11.69 -14.23
C ALA A 120 -15.93 12.71 -13.26
N THR A 121 -14.80 12.33 -12.64
CA THR A 121 -14.09 13.22 -11.71
C THR A 121 -13.59 14.47 -12.43
N GLY A 122 -14.19 15.64 -12.15
CA GLY A 122 -13.76 16.93 -12.69
C GLY A 122 -14.84 17.94 -13.08
N GLU A 123 -16.13 17.68 -12.82
CA GLU A 123 -17.23 18.66 -12.97
C GLU A 123 -17.70 19.21 -11.62
#